data_AF-A0A7K1L4R4-F1
#
_entry.id   AF-A0A7K1L4R4-F1
#
_cell.length_a   1.000
_cell.length_b   1.000
_cell.length_c   1.000
_cell.angle_alpha   90.00
_cell.angle_beta   90.00
_cell.angle_gamma   90.00
#
_symmetry.space_group_name_H-M   'P 1'
#
loop_
_entity.id
_entity.type
_entity.pdbx_description
1 polymer ?
#
loop_
_entity_poly.entity_id
_entity_poly.type
_entity_poly.pdbx_seq_one_letter_code
_entity_poly.pdbx_strand_id
1 'polypeptide(L)'
;MIEDGVPEVLQAERLGHTLPGIRGVYSHVSDAMRTELKAKLQRRWEEALRERLLLSATSPVPLLNELLETAQQKKRRPELKAVSA
;
A
#
# COMPACT_ATOMS: atom_id res chain seq x y z
N MET A 1 8.18 -1.43 -4.52
CA MET A 1 9.33 -1.05 -3.64
C MET A 1 10.35 -0.22 -4.41
N ILE A 2 10.98 -0.74 -5.46
CA ILE A 2 11.89 0.07 -6.31
C ILE A 2 11.13 1.21 -6.99
N GLU A 3 10.02 0.91 -7.67
CA GLU A 3 9.16 1.91 -8.33
C GLU A 3 8.62 2.96 -7.35
N ASP A 4 8.42 2.58 -6.09
CA ASP A 4 7.93 3.48 -5.05
C ASP A 4 9.07 4.29 -4.38
N GLY A 5 10.30 4.18 -4.86
CA GLY A 5 11.47 4.88 -4.33
C GLY A 5 11.82 4.48 -2.89
N VAL A 6 11.55 3.23 -2.49
CA VAL A 6 11.86 2.74 -1.14
C VAL A 6 13.39 2.64 -0.99
N PRO A 7 14.01 3.21 0.07
CA PRO A 7 15.45 3.14 0.25
C PRO A 7 15.98 1.71 0.32
N GLU A 8 17.13 1.44 -0.30
CA GLU A 8 17.74 0.11 -0.42
C GLU A 8 17.90 -0.60 0.93
N VAL A 9 18.31 0.12 1.98
CA VAL A 9 18.46 -0.42 3.34
C VAL A 9 17.15 -0.96 3.92
N LEU A 10 16.04 -0.30 3.64
CA LEU A 10 14.71 -0.76 4.07
C LEU A 10 14.22 -1.92 3.19
N GLN A 11 14.58 -1.96 1.91
CA GLN A 11 14.30 -3.11 1.06
C GLN A 11 15.02 -4.36 1.58
N ALA A 12 16.32 -4.24 1.85
CA ALA A 12 17.14 -5.32 2.36
C ALA A 12 16.59 -5.84 3.70
N GLU A 13 16.36 -4.96 4.67
CA GLU A 13 15.83 -5.37 5.97
C GLU A 13 14.48 -6.08 5.86
N ARG A 14 13.55 -5.56 5.06
CA ARG A 14 12.23 -6.19 4.87
C ARG A 14 12.30 -7.57 4.24
N LEU A 15 13.29 -7.80 3.39
CA LEU A 15 13.50 -9.09 2.73
C LEU A 15 14.41 -10.03 3.55
N GLY A 16 14.85 -9.61 4.74
CA GLY A 16 15.77 -10.38 5.58
C GLY A 16 17.21 -10.41 5.05
N HIS A 17 17.56 -9.48 4.16
CA HIS A 17 18.91 -9.31 3.62
C HIS A 17 19.70 -8.26 4.42
N THR A 18 21.02 -8.40 4.38
CA THR A 18 21.96 -7.40 4.89
C THR A 18 22.63 -6.67 3.73
N LEU A 19 22.78 -5.35 3.85
CA LEU A 19 23.56 -4.59 2.86
C LEU A 19 25.06 -4.85 3.03
N PRO A 20 25.80 -5.14 1.95
CA PRO A 20 27.25 -5.33 2.04
C PRO A 20 28.00 -3.99 2.18
N GLY A 21 29.21 -4.05 2.74
CA GLY A 21 30.16 -2.95 2.78
C GLY A 21 29.77 -1.77 3.68
N ILE A 22 30.36 -0.61 3.44
CA ILE A 22 30.23 0.61 4.25
C ILE A 22 28.76 1.04 4.41
N ARG A 23 27.94 0.87 3.36
CA ARG A 23 26.51 1.22 3.42
C ARG A 23 25.76 0.41 4.46
N GLY A 24 26.07 -0.88 4.64
CA GLY A 24 25.44 -1.72 5.67
C GLY A 24 25.83 -1.36 7.09
N VAL A 25 27.01 -0.76 7.27
CA VAL A 25 27.49 -0.32 8.59
C VAL A 25 26.79 0.97 9.04
N TYR A 26 26.58 1.92 8.13
CA TYR A 26 26.09 3.25 8.48
C TYR A 26 24.63 3.52 8.10
N SER A 27 23.99 2.67 7.30
CA SER A 27 22.58 2.85 6.96
C SER A 27 21.72 2.16 8.01
N HIS A 28 20.81 2.91 8.61
CA HIS A 28 19.83 2.39 9.55
C HIS A 28 18.42 2.68 9.07
N VAL A 29 17.52 1.71 9.24
CA VAL A 29 16.10 1.91 9.00
C VAL A 29 15.51 2.71 10.14
N SER A 30 14.86 3.82 9.81
CA SER A 30 14.09 4.60 10.77
C SER A 30 12.59 4.24 10.74
N ASP A 31 11.89 4.55 11.82
CA ASP A 31 10.43 4.35 11.90
C ASP A 31 9.66 5.19 10.89
N ALA A 32 10.19 6.37 10.53
CA ALA A 32 9.63 7.21 9.48
C ALA A 32 9.64 6.47 8.12
N MET A 33 10.76 5.84 7.76
CA MET A 33 10.86 5.06 6.53
C MET A 33 9.88 3.87 6.53
N ARG A 34 9.72 3.19 7.66
CA ARG A 34 8.73 2.09 7.79
C ARG A 34 7.29 2.59 7.60
N THR A 35 6.99 3.74 8.19
CA THR A 35 5.67 4.36 8.10
C THR A 35 5.36 4.77 6.66
N GLU A 36 6.32 5.39 5.99
CA GLU A 36 6.20 5.76 4.58
C GLU A 36 6.03 4.53 3.68
N LEU A 37 6.81 3.46 3.92
CA LEU A 37 6.66 2.20 3.18
C LEU A 37 5.25 1.61 3.36
N LYS A 38 4.73 1.57 4.59
CA LYS A 38 3.35 1.09 4.84
C LYS A 38 2.33 1.92 4.08
N ALA A 39 2.47 3.25 4.08
CA ALA A 39 1.56 4.13 3.34
C ALA A 39 1.61 3.87 1.82
N LYS A 40 2.81 3.71 1.26
CA LYS A 40 3.00 3.39 -0.17
C LYS A 40 2.37 2.04 -0.54
N LEU A 41 2.62 1.01 0.25
CA LEU A 41 2.02 -0.32 0.03
C LEU A 41 0.50 -0.31 0.17
N GLN A 42 -0.03 0.42 1.16
CA GLN A 42 -1.47 0.58 1.35
C GLN A 42 -2.12 1.24 0.13
N ARG A 43 -1.53 2.34 -0.37
CA ARG A 43 -2.05 3.02 -1.57
C ARG A 43 -2.08 2.10 -2.78
N ARG A 44 -0.98 1.35 -3.00
CA ARG A 44 -0.87 0.42 -4.13
C ARG A 44 -1.88 -0.74 -4.02
N TRP A 45 -2.13 -1.22 -2.80
CA TRP A 45 -3.16 -2.21 -2.54
C TRP A 45 -4.57 -1.70 -2.87
N GLU A 46 -4.91 -0.50 -2.41
CA GLU A 46 -6.22 0.11 -2.68
C GLU A 46 -6.43 0.40 -4.17
N GLU A 47 -5.39 0.81 -4.87
CA GLU A 47 -5.42 1.00 -6.33
C GLU A 47 -5.66 -0.33 -7.06
N ALA A 48 -4.93 -1.38 -6.69
CA ALA A 48 -5.15 -2.72 -7.23
C ALA A 48 -6.57 -3.24 -6.99
N LEU A 49 -7.17 -2.94 -5.82
CA LEU A 49 -8.59 -3.27 -5.56
C LEU A 49 -9.55 -2.49 -6.48
N ARG A 50 -9.27 -1.21 -6.76
CA ARG A 50 -10.08 -0.41 -7.70
C ARG A 50 -9.96 -0.95 -9.12
N GLU A 51 -8.76 -1.29 -9.57
CA GLU A 51 -8.55 -1.93 -10.87
C GLU A 51 -9.27 -3.28 -10.96
N ARG A 52 -9.16 -4.10 -9.90
CA ARG A 52 -9.85 -5.39 -9.82
C ARG A 52 -11.37 -5.23 -9.92
N LEU A 53 -11.95 -4.19 -9.35
CA LEU A 53 -13.38 -3.86 -9.47
C LEU A 53 -13.80 -3.54 -10.91
N LEU A 54 -12.91 -2.96 -11.73
CA LEU A 54 -13.20 -2.68 -13.14
C LEU A 54 -13.27 -3.96 -13.97
N LEU A 55 -12.50 -4.99 -13.59
CA LEU A 55 -12.51 -6.29 -14.27
C LEU A 55 -13.76 -7.11 -13.92
N SER A 56 -14.15 -7.13 -12.65
CA SER A 56 -15.39 -7.78 -12.20
C SER A 56 -15.81 -7.25 -10.82
N ALA A 57 -17.10 -7.01 -10.66
CA ALA A 57 -17.68 -6.47 -9.44
C ALA A 57 -17.64 -7.44 -8.25
N THR A 58 -17.53 -8.74 -8.48
CA THR A 58 -17.58 -9.78 -7.44
C THR A 58 -16.44 -10.78 -7.56
N SER A 59 -16.31 -11.63 -6.55
CA SER A 59 -15.30 -12.69 -6.51
C SER A 59 -15.86 -13.96 -5.86
N PRO A 60 -15.53 -15.17 -6.37
CA PRO A 60 -15.86 -16.41 -5.68
C PRO A 60 -15.02 -16.62 -4.41
N VAL A 61 -13.89 -15.92 -4.26
CA VAL A 61 -13.09 -15.92 -3.03
C VAL A 61 -13.77 -14.99 -2.00
N PRO A 62 -14.29 -15.50 -0.87
CA PRO A 62 -15.16 -14.73 0.04
C PRO A 62 -14.49 -13.47 0.59
N LEU A 63 -13.27 -13.59 1.11
CA LEU A 63 -12.53 -12.44 1.66
C LEU A 63 -12.32 -11.33 0.62
N LEU A 64 -11.99 -11.71 -0.62
CA LEU A 64 -11.84 -10.74 -1.70
C LEU A 64 -13.19 -10.11 -2.07
N ASN A 65 -14.28 -10.89 -2.05
CA ASN A 65 -15.61 -10.37 -2.32
C ASN A 65 -16.01 -9.29 -1.30
N GLU A 66 -15.81 -9.56 0.00
CA GLU A 66 -16.06 -8.59 1.08
C GLU A 66 -15.24 -7.29 0.90
N LEU A 67 -13.98 -7.43 0.49
CA LEU A 67 -13.11 -6.28 0.21
C LEU A 67 -13.59 -5.46 -0.99
N LEU A 68 -14.04 -6.14 -2.06
CA LEU A 68 -14.59 -5.48 -3.25
C LEU A 68 -15.91 -4.78 -2.94
N GLU A 69 -16.80 -5.39 -2.15
CA GLU A 69 -18.04 -4.77 -1.66
C GLU A 69 -17.75 -3.51 -0.84
N THR A 70 -16.79 -3.58 0.08
CA THR A 70 -16.36 -2.42 0.88
C THR A 70 -15.80 -1.30 -0.01
N ALA A 71 -14.99 -1.64 -1.00
CA ALA A 71 -14.44 -0.67 -1.95
C ALA A 71 -15.53 -0.02 -2.83
N GLN A 72 -16.56 -0.78 -3.24
CA GLN A 72 -17.73 -0.24 -3.94
C GLN A 72 -18.52 0.73 -3.07
N GLN A 73 -18.76 0.40 -1.80
CA GLN A 73 -19.46 1.28 -0.86
C GLN A 73 -18.72 2.61 -0.68
N LYS A 74 -17.38 2.57 -0.55
CA LYS A 74 -16.54 3.77 -0.50
C LYS A 74 -16.67 4.62 -1.77
N LYS A 75 -16.68 4.00 -2.96
CA LYS A 75 -16.87 4.72 -4.24
C LYS A 75 -18.25 5.39 -4.33
N ARG A 76 -19.30 4.72 -3.83
CA ARG A 76 -20.69 5.21 -3.86
C ARG A 76 -20.96 6.35 -2.87
N ARG A 77 -20.11 6.51 -1.85
CA ARG A 77 -20.18 7.59 -0.87
C ARG A 77 -19.04 8.58 -1.09
N PRO A 78 -19.05 9.38 -2.18
CA PRO A 78 -18.15 10.53 -2.24
C PRO A 78 -18.57 11.46 -1.11
N GLU A 79 -17.59 12.10 -0.47
CA GLU A 79 -17.73 12.84 0.77
C GLU A 79 -18.99 13.73 0.82
N LEU A 80 -20.00 13.28 1.57
CA LEU A 80 -21.16 14.06 2.01
C LEU A 80 -20.74 15.14 3.03
N LYS A 81 -19.65 15.89 2.80
CA LYS A 81 -19.23 17.05 3.61
C LYS A 81 -18.32 17.99 2.80
N ALA A 82 -18.87 18.61 1.75
CA ALA A 82 -18.32 19.84 1.18
C ALA A 82 -19.43 20.81 0.75
N VAL A 83 -20.56 20.83 1.46
CA VAL A 83 -21.53 21.94 1.42
C VAL A 83 -22.11 22.07 2.82
N SER A 84 -21.58 23.02 3.59
CA SER A 84 -22.35 23.81 4.57
C SER A 84 -21.55 25.08 4.87
N ALA A 85 -22.11 26.18 4.35
CA ALA A 85 -22.03 27.59 4.73
C ALA A 85 -20.77 28.13 5.42
#